data_AF-A0A813HUD0-F1
#
_entry.id   AF-A0A813HUD0-F1
#
_cell.length_a   1.000
_cell.length_b   1.000
_cell.length_c   1.000
_cell.angle_alpha   90.00
_cell.angle_beta   90.00
_cell.angle_gamma   90.00
#
_symmetry.space_group_name_H-M   'P 1'
#
loop_
_entity.id
_entity.type
_entity.pdbx_description
1 polymer ?
#
loop_
_entity_poly.entity_id
_entity_poly.type
_entity_poly.pdbx_seq_one_letter_code
_entity_poly.pdbx_strand_id
1 'polypeptide(L)'
;MPYRLFFSVVVASACLQVGSSSLQSLLGLRPFPLGARVHPAEKCTGEPADETFFPLDGGCHKIQGVMGMTEEYQGSCNSTVIDLKLFMYSKGFCTGWVTPWPQAAGVCVAGLRGQPQIMTCNGHSFTRKLWSLAPAVPRNLRCTGATAQTLQTFCEVDPSLVDEVAFEVSLPFARSSLSYTAQVRSGSGSIMTTIPGLRPGTSHKVRVRAHLRGESEGNPAAWSVLSPEEACTTLAEDKEELDTLSHGASHWLEVFRVANGAGLPDFLDQHNAADLVGLASYLLDGEPKPITRYCVEVLSVSLPHATADAGAAVSSYAEFASCNVGECVCMHQNDRAIARQPREEIMSSCHFPAADDLQNTCRCSAKSGELSRQYVGRTRIQFPMCFATNLLKENFTLPREYPALIDPAAPVGHWFSFPSPGRCSLGTRPGNGACTWQLAPLSHTVMSAKTSAHIPDMSKEYTCLDTGNLLSTIETIRKAFSRLDLPPCGSEASPSLQSRSAMSLVV
;
A
#
# COMPACT_ATOMS: atom_id res chain seq x y z
N MET A 1 67.02 16.61 22.97
CA MET A 1 66.42 15.99 21.77
C MET A 1 65.53 14.84 22.21
N PRO A 2 64.21 14.92 21.96
CA PRO A 2 63.44 13.70 21.71
C PRO A 2 62.54 13.82 20.47
N TYR A 3 62.25 12.66 19.91
CA TYR A 3 61.56 12.40 18.65
C TYR A 3 60.09 12.87 18.66
N ARG A 4 59.66 13.54 17.57
CA ARG A 4 58.26 13.81 17.24
C ARG A 4 57.73 12.67 16.36
N LEU A 5 56.71 11.96 16.84
CA LEU A 5 55.88 11.03 16.07
C LEU A 5 54.62 11.76 15.61
N PHE A 6 54.40 11.79 14.29
CA PHE A 6 53.16 12.23 13.67
C PHE A 6 52.13 11.10 13.73
N PHE A 7 50.95 11.35 14.28
CA PHE A 7 49.76 10.53 14.09
C PHE A 7 48.74 11.34 13.27
N SER A 8 48.48 10.88 12.05
CA SER A 8 47.35 11.32 11.23
C SER A 8 46.09 10.62 11.72
N VAL A 9 45.09 11.38 12.12
CA VAL A 9 43.74 10.89 12.44
C VAL A 9 42.90 10.93 11.17
N VAL A 10 42.55 9.75 10.66
CA VAL A 10 41.50 9.57 9.66
C VAL A 10 40.17 9.51 10.43
N VAL A 11 39.34 10.54 10.27
CA VAL A 11 37.96 10.53 10.78
C VAL A 11 37.10 9.79 9.76
N ALA A 12 36.72 8.55 10.08
CA ALA A 12 35.68 7.83 9.36
C ALA A 12 34.32 8.20 9.97
N SER A 13 33.47 8.89 9.20
CA SER A 13 32.07 9.13 9.53
C SER A 13 31.29 7.82 9.48
N ALA A 14 30.98 7.25 10.65
CA ALA A 14 29.99 6.21 10.79
C ALA A 14 28.61 6.86 11.02
N CYS A 15 27.75 6.81 9.99
CA CYS A 15 26.32 7.08 10.15
C CYS A 15 25.69 5.95 10.99
N LEU A 16 25.60 6.17 12.31
CA LEU A 16 24.75 5.38 13.18
C LEU A 16 23.29 5.78 12.93
N GLN A 17 22.56 4.95 12.16
CA GLN A 17 21.10 4.92 12.23
C GLN A 17 20.71 4.38 13.60
N VAL A 18 20.58 5.26 14.58
CA VAL A 18 20.01 4.93 15.88
C VAL A 18 18.51 4.75 15.68
N GLY A 19 18.02 3.51 15.86
CA GLY A 19 16.60 3.21 15.84
C GLY A 19 15.83 4.09 16.82
N SER A 20 14.66 4.59 16.39
CA SER A 20 13.80 5.56 17.09
C SER A 20 13.48 5.20 18.55
N SER A 21 13.58 3.92 18.92
CA SER A 21 13.33 3.42 20.28
C SER A 21 14.38 3.87 21.31
N SER A 22 15.65 4.07 20.94
CA SER A 22 16.70 4.50 21.90
C SER A 22 16.62 5.98 22.27
N LEU A 23 16.15 6.83 21.35
CA LEU A 23 16.03 8.27 21.58
C LEU A 23 14.85 8.61 22.51
N GLN A 24 13.77 7.80 22.47
CA GLN A 24 12.62 7.94 23.36
C GLN A 24 12.97 7.63 24.82
N SER A 25 13.84 6.65 25.06
CA SER A 25 14.28 6.27 26.42
C SER A 25 15.17 7.33 27.08
N LEU A 26 15.97 8.05 26.29
CA LEU A 26 16.86 9.11 26.77
C LEU A 26 16.12 10.40 27.20
N LEU A 27 14.90 10.63 26.70
CA LEU A 27 14.13 11.85 26.96
C LEU A 27 13.10 11.72 28.09
N GLY A 28 12.98 10.55 28.75
CA GLY A 28 11.99 10.33 29.80
C GLY A 28 10.53 10.46 29.33
N LEU A 29 10.31 10.46 28.01
CA LEU A 29 8.99 10.49 27.41
C LEU A 29 8.38 9.09 27.54
N ARG A 30 7.13 9.01 28.01
CA ARG A 30 6.38 7.75 27.92
C ARG A 30 6.43 7.28 26.46
N PRO A 31 6.58 5.97 26.18
CA PRO A 31 6.54 5.48 24.81
C PRO A 31 5.25 6.00 24.17
N PHE A 32 5.40 6.85 23.16
CA PHE A 32 4.27 7.31 22.37
C PHE A 32 3.56 6.05 21.84
N PRO A 33 2.22 6.02 21.81
CA PRO A 33 1.57 4.96 21.06
C PRO A 33 2.15 5.00 19.65
N LEU A 34 2.69 3.85 19.23
CA LEU A 34 3.58 3.64 18.08
C LEU A 34 2.97 3.96 16.70
N GLY A 35 1.92 4.79 16.63
CA GLY A 35 1.17 5.05 15.40
C GLY A 35 1.68 6.21 14.55
N ALA A 36 2.28 7.26 15.15
CA ALA A 36 2.75 8.41 14.39
C ALA A 36 4.26 8.30 14.13
N ARG A 37 4.63 7.94 12.90
CA ARG A 37 6.03 7.93 12.46
C ARG A 37 6.60 9.34 12.56
N VAL A 38 7.67 9.52 13.33
CA VAL A 38 8.42 10.78 13.33
C VAL A 38 9.09 10.91 11.97
N HIS A 39 8.77 11.97 11.24
CA HIS A 39 9.47 12.32 10.01
C HIS A 39 10.74 13.09 10.36
N PRO A 40 11.80 13.01 9.53
CA PRO A 40 12.91 13.93 9.63
C PRO A 40 12.39 15.38 9.62
N ALA A 41 12.94 16.24 10.49
CA ALA A 41 12.44 17.60 10.67
C ALA A 41 12.46 18.40 9.36
N GLU A 42 13.37 18.07 8.44
CA GLU A 42 13.49 18.69 7.12
C GLU A 42 12.20 18.56 6.29
N LYS A 43 11.40 17.51 6.49
CA LYS A 43 10.13 17.30 5.77
C LYS A 43 9.01 18.27 6.18
N CYS A 44 9.17 18.96 7.30
CA CYS A 44 8.23 19.99 7.78
C CYS A 44 8.88 21.39 7.77
N THR A 45 9.81 21.63 6.83
CA THR A 45 10.42 22.95 6.62
C THR A 45 9.76 23.69 5.45
N GLY A 46 9.81 25.01 5.48
CA GLY A 46 9.14 25.87 4.49
C GLY A 46 7.68 26.15 4.82
N GLU A 47 6.98 26.76 3.86
CA GLU A 47 5.56 27.12 3.98
C GLU A 47 4.68 25.85 3.95
N PRO A 48 3.77 25.65 4.93
CA PRO A 48 2.87 24.52 4.90
C PRO A 48 1.89 24.63 3.73
N ALA A 49 1.52 23.49 3.15
CA ALA A 49 0.52 23.41 2.09
C ALA A 49 -0.91 23.65 2.62
N ASP A 50 -1.14 23.36 3.90
CA ASP A 50 -2.38 23.66 4.61
C ASP A 50 -2.09 24.01 6.08
N GLU A 51 -2.84 24.97 6.62
CA GLU A 51 -2.82 25.34 8.03
C GLU A 51 -4.25 25.45 8.53
N THR A 52 -4.65 24.50 9.37
CA THR A 52 -6.01 24.44 9.93
C THR A 52 -5.97 24.63 11.44
N PHE A 53 -6.91 25.42 11.95
CA PHE A 53 -7.09 25.69 13.37
C PHE A 53 -8.23 24.85 13.96
N PHE A 54 -8.01 24.30 15.15
CA PHE A 54 -8.92 23.39 15.83
C PHE A 54 -9.16 23.83 17.28
N PRO A 55 -10.41 24.19 17.66
CA PRO A 55 -10.74 24.59 19.02
C PRO A 55 -10.67 23.43 20.03
N LEU A 56 -10.28 23.74 21.27
CA LEU A 56 -10.24 22.84 22.42
C LEU A 56 -11.02 23.43 23.60
N ASP A 57 -12.29 23.75 23.36
CA ASP A 57 -13.23 24.33 24.34
C ASP A 57 -14.02 23.27 25.13
N GLY A 58 -13.63 21.99 25.02
CA GLY A 58 -14.36 20.84 25.57
C GLY A 58 -15.61 20.44 24.77
N GLY A 59 -15.96 21.20 23.74
CA GLY A 59 -17.02 20.88 22.78
C GLY A 59 -16.65 19.73 21.85
N CYS A 60 -17.66 19.19 21.18
CA CYS A 60 -17.50 18.18 20.16
C CYS A 60 -17.37 18.84 18.79
N HIS A 61 -16.24 18.64 18.12
CA HIS A 61 -15.91 19.31 16.86
C HIS A 61 -15.75 18.32 15.73
N LYS A 62 -15.90 18.76 14.48
CA LYS A 62 -15.68 17.91 13.31
C LYS A 62 -14.25 18.05 12.82
N ILE A 63 -13.63 16.93 12.49
CA ILE A 63 -12.35 16.86 11.79
C ILE A 63 -12.49 15.96 10.58
N GLN A 64 -11.88 16.35 9.46
CA GLN A 64 -11.86 15.48 8.30
C GLN A 64 -10.87 14.33 8.57
N GLY A 65 -11.41 13.14 8.73
CA GLY A 65 -10.68 11.92 9.03
C GLY A 65 -10.07 11.26 7.80
N VAL A 66 -9.61 10.02 8.00
CA VAL A 66 -9.05 9.19 6.92
C VAL A 66 -10.13 8.91 5.87
N MET A 67 -9.75 8.82 4.59
CA MET A 67 -10.66 8.50 3.48
C MET A 67 -11.83 9.50 3.26
N GLY A 68 -11.75 10.70 3.85
CA GLY A 68 -12.78 11.74 3.66
C GLY A 68 -14.04 11.51 4.51
N MET A 69 -14.01 10.56 5.45
CA MET A 69 -15.04 10.46 6.47
C MET A 69 -14.90 11.64 7.43
N THR A 70 -16.02 12.23 7.82
CA THR A 70 -16.05 13.23 8.88
C THR A 70 -16.04 12.50 10.21
N GLU A 71 -14.98 12.69 10.98
CA GLU A 71 -14.88 12.23 12.37
C GLU A 71 -15.25 13.40 13.29
N GLU A 72 -15.71 13.06 14.48
CA GLU A 72 -15.86 14.05 15.54
C GLU A 72 -14.70 13.92 16.52
N TYR A 73 -14.28 15.01 17.15
CA TYR A 73 -13.20 14.98 18.12
C TYR A 73 -13.51 15.84 19.35
N GLN A 74 -12.96 15.39 20.47
CA GLN A 74 -12.70 16.21 21.64
C GLN A 74 -11.21 16.15 21.90
N GLY A 75 -10.64 17.20 22.48
CA GLY A 75 -9.23 17.15 22.81
C GLY A 75 -8.87 18.04 23.98
N SER A 76 -7.64 17.83 24.44
CA SER A 76 -6.94 18.74 25.32
C SER A 76 -5.49 18.80 24.88
N CYS A 77 -4.76 19.86 25.22
CA CYS A 77 -3.35 19.91 24.89
C CYS A 77 -2.54 20.73 25.89
N ASN A 78 -1.24 20.47 25.90
CA ASN A 78 -0.23 21.32 26.53
C ASN A 78 0.91 21.57 25.53
N SER A 79 2.01 22.17 25.99
CA SER A 79 3.16 22.51 25.13
C SER A 79 3.90 21.30 24.54
N THR A 80 3.62 20.08 25.00
CA THR A 80 4.34 18.85 24.62
C THR A 80 3.45 17.78 24.00
N VAL A 81 2.17 17.73 24.37
CA VAL A 81 1.23 16.68 23.93
C VAL A 81 -0.09 17.31 23.56
N ILE A 82 -0.64 16.88 22.43
CA ILE A 82 -2.01 17.13 22.00
C ILE A 82 -2.75 15.80 22.11
N ASP A 83 -3.68 15.69 23.05
CA ASP A 83 -4.47 14.50 23.30
C ASP A 83 -5.83 14.66 22.61
N LEU A 84 -6.02 13.96 21.49
CA LEU A 84 -7.28 13.94 20.76
C LEU A 84 -8.03 12.64 21.06
N LYS A 85 -9.35 12.73 21.17
CA LYS A 85 -10.28 11.61 21.22
C LYS A 85 -11.12 11.70 19.96
N LEU A 86 -10.93 10.76 19.04
CA LEU A 86 -11.68 10.68 17.79
C LEU A 86 -12.91 9.80 18.00
N PHE A 87 -14.06 10.26 17.53
CA PHE A 87 -15.35 9.58 17.66
C PHE A 87 -15.86 9.23 16.27
N MET A 88 -15.93 7.93 15.99
CA MET A 88 -16.48 7.41 14.73
C MET A 88 -18.01 7.29 14.82
N TYR A 89 -18.70 7.58 13.71
CA TYR A 89 -20.16 7.49 13.56
C TYR A 89 -20.97 8.36 14.53
N SER A 90 -20.32 9.38 15.12
CA SER A 90 -20.99 10.27 16.04
C SER A 90 -21.92 11.24 15.30
N LYS A 91 -23.05 11.58 15.91
CA LYS A 91 -24.11 12.43 15.32
C LYS A 91 -24.12 13.85 15.92
N GLY A 92 -22.96 14.44 16.15
CA GLY A 92 -22.81 15.80 16.69
C GLY A 92 -22.55 15.88 18.19
N PHE A 93 -22.28 14.75 18.86
CA PHE A 93 -22.28 14.68 20.32
C PHE A 93 -21.05 13.98 20.92
N CYS A 94 -20.08 13.56 20.10
CA CYS A 94 -18.90 12.83 20.57
C CYS A 94 -19.30 11.66 21.49
N THR A 95 -20.34 10.96 21.06
CA THR A 95 -20.80 9.70 21.64
C THR A 95 -20.42 8.58 20.70
N GLY A 96 -20.13 7.40 21.25
CA GLY A 96 -19.85 6.20 20.47
C GLY A 96 -18.47 5.64 20.75
N TRP A 97 -17.90 4.97 19.75
CA TRP A 97 -16.57 4.40 19.85
C TRP A 97 -15.52 5.50 19.79
N VAL A 98 -14.60 5.49 20.78
CA VAL A 98 -13.58 6.52 20.95
C VAL A 98 -12.22 5.93 20.63
N THR A 99 -11.47 6.60 19.77
CA THR A 99 -10.07 6.29 19.51
C THR A 99 -9.20 7.42 20.04
N PRO A 100 -8.49 7.24 21.16
CA PRO A 100 -7.48 8.17 21.60
C PRO A 100 -6.36 8.27 20.57
N TRP A 101 -5.89 9.49 20.33
CA TRP A 101 -4.91 9.82 19.31
C TRP A 101 -3.97 10.91 19.82
N PRO A 102 -3.10 10.59 20.80
CA PRO A 102 -2.16 11.55 21.32
C PRO A 102 -1.04 11.82 20.31
N GLN A 103 -0.67 13.08 20.16
CA GLN A 103 0.35 13.57 19.23
C GLN A 103 1.39 14.42 19.97
N ALA A 104 2.66 14.28 19.58
CA ALA A 104 3.72 15.15 20.09
C ALA A 104 3.57 16.56 19.52
N ALA A 105 3.42 17.55 20.40
CA ALA A 105 3.32 18.94 19.98
C ALA A 105 4.68 19.46 19.46
N GLY A 106 4.67 20.17 18.33
CA GLY A 106 5.87 20.76 17.74
C GLY A 106 6.81 19.77 17.05
N VAL A 107 6.44 18.50 16.92
CA VAL A 107 7.27 17.46 16.27
C VAL A 107 6.72 17.18 14.87
N CYS A 108 7.63 17.06 13.90
CA CYS A 108 7.29 16.63 12.54
C CYS A 108 6.95 15.13 12.55
N VAL A 109 5.69 14.80 12.28
CA VAL A 109 5.19 13.42 12.28
C VAL A 109 4.44 13.13 10.99
N ALA A 110 4.25 11.85 10.66
CA ALA A 110 3.36 11.42 9.59
C ALA A 110 1.91 11.61 10.04
N GLY A 111 1.15 12.40 9.29
CA GLY A 111 -0.29 12.51 9.42
C GLY A 111 -1.01 11.28 8.87
N LEU A 112 -2.34 11.33 8.93
CA LEU A 112 -3.25 10.22 8.61
C LEU A 112 -3.10 9.60 7.20
N ARG A 113 -2.48 10.32 6.26
CA ARG A 113 -2.21 9.86 4.89
C ARG A 113 -0.71 9.79 4.56
N GLY A 114 0.15 9.71 5.58
CA GLY A 114 1.60 9.75 5.42
C GLY A 114 2.21 11.15 5.23
N GLN A 115 1.38 12.18 5.02
CA GLN A 115 1.79 13.59 4.84
C GLN A 115 2.55 14.09 6.09
N PRO A 116 3.69 14.77 5.94
CA PRO A 116 4.35 15.42 7.06
C PRO A 116 3.46 16.48 7.69
N GLN A 117 3.33 16.44 9.01
CA GLN A 117 2.53 17.37 9.77
C GLN A 117 3.22 17.81 11.06
N ILE A 118 2.91 19.02 11.50
CA ILE A 118 3.24 19.53 12.83
C ILE A 118 1.95 20.02 13.46
N MET A 119 1.69 19.60 14.69
CA MET A 119 0.61 20.12 15.49
C MET A 119 1.18 20.96 16.63
N THR A 120 0.70 22.18 16.81
CA THR A 120 1.11 23.07 17.90
C THR A 120 -0.09 23.45 18.75
N CYS A 121 0.14 23.68 20.03
CA CYS A 121 -0.92 23.92 21.01
C CYS A 121 -0.68 25.25 21.74
N ASN A 122 -1.76 25.99 22.01
CA ASN A 122 -1.73 27.19 22.88
C ASN A 122 -2.58 27.06 24.16
N GLY A 123 -3.09 25.85 24.44
CA GLY A 123 -3.92 25.54 25.61
C GLY A 123 -5.43 25.63 25.37
N HIS A 124 -5.87 26.46 24.41
CA HIS A 124 -7.29 26.61 24.05
C HIS A 124 -7.64 26.05 22.66
N SER A 125 -6.61 25.73 21.89
CA SER A 125 -6.72 25.25 20.52
C SER A 125 -5.42 24.58 20.13
N PHE A 126 -5.48 23.81 19.05
CA PHE A 126 -4.30 23.40 18.33
C PHE A 126 -4.35 23.85 16.88
N THR A 127 -3.18 24.11 16.32
CA THR A 127 -2.99 24.38 14.91
C THR A 127 -2.31 23.17 14.28
N ARG A 128 -2.90 22.63 13.22
CA ARG A 128 -2.29 21.58 12.39
C ARG A 128 -1.76 22.20 11.11
N LYS A 129 -0.46 22.05 10.89
CA LYS A 129 0.21 22.40 9.63
C LYS A 129 0.54 21.12 8.88
N LEU A 130 0.22 21.08 7.59
CA LEU A 130 0.48 19.96 6.69
C LEU A 130 1.44 20.42 5.58
N TRP A 131 2.47 19.63 5.31
CA TRP A 131 3.39 19.86 4.21
C TRP A 131 3.10 18.90 3.06
N SER A 132 3.26 19.39 1.82
CA SER A 132 3.19 18.52 0.65
C SER A 132 4.41 17.62 0.63
N LEU A 133 4.20 16.31 0.67
CA LEU A 133 5.23 15.32 0.38
C LEU A 133 5.38 15.09 -1.13
N ALA A 134 4.30 15.31 -1.88
CA ALA A 134 4.25 15.02 -3.29
C ALA A 134 5.23 15.90 -4.10
N PRO A 135 5.95 15.33 -5.08
CA PRO A 135 6.76 16.12 -6.00
C PRO A 135 5.85 16.95 -6.93
N ALA A 136 6.47 17.85 -7.68
CA ALA A 136 5.76 18.60 -8.71
C ALA A 136 5.16 17.66 -9.77
N VAL A 137 3.98 18.02 -10.28
CA VAL A 137 3.33 17.29 -11.39
C VAL A 137 4.25 17.29 -12.62
N PRO A 138 4.42 16.14 -13.31
CA PRO A 138 5.23 16.10 -14.52
C PRO A 138 4.71 17.07 -15.58
N ARG A 139 5.64 17.68 -16.32
CA ARG A 139 5.36 18.71 -17.32
C ARG A 139 5.52 18.15 -18.72
N ASN A 140 4.99 18.89 -19.71
CA ASN A 140 5.20 18.61 -21.12
C ASN A 140 4.83 17.18 -21.55
N LEU A 141 3.78 16.62 -20.93
CA LEU A 141 3.23 15.34 -21.35
C LEU A 141 2.79 15.44 -22.82
N ARG A 142 3.32 14.57 -23.67
CA ARG A 142 2.93 14.46 -25.08
C ARG A 142 3.18 13.05 -25.62
N CYS A 143 2.48 12.69 -26.69
CA CYS A 143 2.76 11.48 -27.44
C CYS A 143 3.67 11.78 -28.64
N THR A 144 4.77 11.04 -28.75
CA THR A 144 5.82 11.28 -29.76
C THR A 144 5.79 10.27 -30.90
N GLY A 145 5.07 9.17 -30.72
CA GLY A 145 4.94 8.10 -31.71
C GLY A 145 3.95 7.04 -31.24
N ALA A 146 3.55 6.17 -32.15
CA ALA A 146 2.64 5.08 -31.87
C ALA A 146 2.89 3.89 -32.78
N THR A 147 2.59 2.69 -32.30
CA THR A 147 2.39 1.50 -33.14
C THR A 147 0.95 1.02 -32.99
N ALA A 148 0.62 -0.13 -33.56
CA ALA A 148 -0.68 -0.77 -33.37
C ALA A 148 -1.03 -0.95 -31.89
N GLN A 149 -0.08 -1.40 -31.06
CA GLN A 149 -0.36 -1.79 -29.67
C GLN A 149 0.42 -0.98 -28.64
N THR A 150 1.13 0.06 -29.07
CA THR A 150 1.98 0.85 -28.17
C THR A 150 1.86 2.35 -28.42
N LEU A 151 2.06 3.14 -27.38
CA LEU A 151 2.21 4.60 -27.45
C LEU A 151 3.58 4.99 -26.90
N GLN A 152 4.33 5.77 -27.67
CA GLN A 152 5.54 6.41 -27.18
C GLN A 152 5.14 7.75 -26.54
N THR A 153 5.48 7.91 -25.26
CA THR A 153 5.15 9.09 -24.47
C THR A 153 6.42 9.79 -23.99
N PHE A 154 6.30 11.11 -23.82
CA PHE A 154 7.34 11.96 -23.28
C PHE A 154 6.76 12.82 -22.15
N CYS A 155 7.52 13.00 -21.06
CA CYS A 155 7.25 14.01 -20.04
C CYS A 155 8.56 14.47 -19.36
N GLU A 156 8.48 15.54 -18.57
CA GLU A 156 9.60 16.11 -17.82
C GLU A 156 9.30 16.16 -16.31
N VAL A 157 10.29 15.80 -15.51
CA VAL A 157 10.27 15.79 -14.05
C VAL A 157 11.60 16.34 -13.49
N ASP A 158 11.64 16.60 -12.18
CA ASP A 158 12.90 16.83 -11.47
C ASP A 158 13.55 15.48 -11.11
N PRO A 159 14.66 15.08 -11.75
CA PRO A 159 15.26 13.77 -11.54
C PRO A 159 15.93 13.63 -10.16
N SER A 160 16.16 14.74 -9.44
CA SER A 160 16.70 14.70 -8.09
C SER A 160 15.65 14.31 -7.04
N LEU A 161 14.38 14.63 -7.31
CA LEU A 161 13.26 14.40 -6.40
C LEU A 161 12.40 13.20 -6.81
N VAL A 162 12.41 12.82 -8.08
CA VAL A 162 11.52 11.77 -8.62
C VAL A 162 12.33 10.54 -8.99
N ASP A 163 11.87 9.35 -8.60
CA ASP A 163 12.44 8.05 -9.01
C ASP A 163 11.56 7.30 -10.02
N GLU A 164 10.26 7.56 -10.04
CA GLU A 164 9.31 6.92 -10.91
C GLU A 164 8.21 7.88 -11.39
N VAL A 165 7.70 7.63 -12.60
CA VAL A 165 6.44 8.20 -13.09
C VAL A 165 5.44 7.09 -13.41
N ALA A 166 4.17 7.36 -13.12
CA ALA A 166 3.06 6.48 -13.46
C ALA A 166 2.17 7.17 -14.52
N PHE A 167 2.02 6.51 -15.66
CA PHE A 167 1.09 6.89 -16.72
C PHE A 167 -0.25 6.18 -16.47
N GLU A 168 -1.34 6.95 -16.51
CA GLU A 168 -2.69 6.42 -16.55
C GLU A 168 -3.24 6.58 -17.97
N VAL A 169 -3.66 5.47 -18.56
CA VAL A 169 -4.21 5.42 -19.90
C VAL A 169 -5.65 4.92 -19.84
N SER A 170 -6.58 5.66 -20.41
CA SER A 170 -8.00 5.31 -20.43
C SER A 170 -8.60 5.56 -21.81
N LEU A 171 -9.67 4.86 -22.15
CA LEU A 171 -10.44 5.21 -23.34
C LEU A 171 -11.28 6.46 -23.07
N PRO A 172 -11.62 7.27 -24.10
CA PRO A 172 -12.37 8.51 -23.98
C PRO A 172 -13.65 8.52 -23.12
N PHE A 173 -14.23 7.35 -22.83
CA PHE A 173 -15.43 7.19 -22.00
C PHE A 173 -15.38 5.97 -21.07
N ALA A 174 -14.22 5.29 -20.98
CA ALA A 174 -14.12 4.11 -20.15
C ALA A 174 -13.88 4.49 -18.68
N ARG A 175 -14.50 3.71 -17.80
CA ARG A 175 -14.17 3.74 -16.36
C ARG A 175 -12.99 2.84 -16.01
N SER A 176 -12.55 1.99 -16.95
CA SER A 176 -11.34 1.20 -16.84
C SER A 176 -10.14 2.00 -17.29
N SER A 177 -9.02 1.80 -16.60
CA SER A 177 -7.74 2.40 -16.96
C SER A 177 -6.64 1.35 -16.90
N LEU A 178 -5.65 1.53 -17.75
CA LEU A 178 -4.35 0.89 -17.67
C LEU A 178 -3.41 1.84 -16.93
N SER A 179 -2.57 1.31 -16.05
CA SER A 179 -1.47 2.07 -15.47
C SER A 179 -0.15 1.45 -15.87
N TYR A 180 0.77 2.30 -16.33
CA TYR A 180 2.11 1.93 -16.75
C TYR A 180 3.15 2.75 -15.97
N THR A 181 4.11 2.08 -15.34
CA THR A 181 5.16 2.77 -14.59
C THR A 181 6.50 2.78 -15.35
N ALA A 182 7.23 3.89 -15.22
CA ALA A 182 8.54 4.08 -15.84
C ALA A 182 9.51 4.73 -14.86
N GLN A 183 10.73 4.20 -14.80
CA GLN A 183 11.79 4.75 -13.95
C GLN A 183 12.37 6.06 -14.49
N VAL A 184 12.70 6.95 -13.55
CA VAL A 184 13.47 8.16 -13.77
C VAL A 184 14.95 7.87 -13.56
N ARG A 185 15.71 7.86 -14.65
CA ARG A 185 17.17 7.68 -14.60
C ARG A 185 17.84 8.91 -14.00
N SER A 186 18.83 8.69 -13.14
CA SER A 186 19.61 9.77 -12.54
C SER A 186 20.23 10.67 -13.62
N GLY A 187 20.03 11.98 -13.48
CA GLY A 187 20.66 13.01 -14.34
C GLY A 187 19.86 13.44 -15.57
N SER A 188 18.74 12.79 -15.91
CA SER A 188 17.83 13.26 -16.97
C SER A 188 16.43 13.47 -16.42
N GLY A 189 15.95 14.72 -16.43
CA GLY A 189 14.56 15.04 -16.11
C GLY A 189 13.57 14.64 -17.20
N SER A 190 14.04 14.33 -18.41
CA SER A 190 13.18 13.90 -19.51
C SER A 190 12.98 12.38 -19.49
N ILE A 191 11.72 11.97 -19.50
CA ILE A 191 11.29 10.58 -19.56
C ILE A 191 10.67 10.33 -20.93
N MET A 192 11.25 9.40 -21.68
CA MET A 192 10.70 8.90 -22.93
C MET A 192 10.47 7.40 -22.77
N THR A 193 9.23 6.95 -22.89
CA THR A 193 8.88 5.55 -22.69
C THR A 193 7.85 5.06 -23.69
N THR A 194 7.67 3.75 -23.78
CA THR A 194 6.70 3.10 -24.65
C THR A 194 5.71 2.35 -23.78
N ILE A 195 4.45 2.78 -23.78
CA ILE A 195 3.34 2.14 -23.09
C ILE A 195 2.77 1.05 -24.01
N PRO A 196 2.92 -0.24 -23.66
CA PRO A 196 2.43 -1.35 -24.48
C PRO A 196 1.01 -1.79 -24.08
N GLY A 197 0.49 -2.80 -24.77
CA GLY A 197 -0.79 -3.45 -24.43
C GLY A 197 -2.02 -2.58 -24.71
N LEU A 198 -1.90 -1.63 -25.64
CA LEU A 198 -2.98 -0.72 -26.00
C LEU A 198 -3.78 -1.27 -27.18
N ARG A 199 -5.07 -0.94 -27.23
CA ARG A 199 -5.95 -1.36 -28.33
C ARG A 199 -5.59 -0.63 -29.62
N PRO A 200 -5.37 -1.33 -30.76
CA PRO A 200 -5.10 -0.71 -32.05
C PRO A 200 -6.20 0.23 -32.55
N GLY A 201 -5.78 1.20 -33.38
CA GLY A 201 -6.64 2.19 -34.03
C GLY A 201 -7.49 3.04 -33.08
N THR A 202 -7.11 3.10 -31.80
CA THR A 202 -7.93 3.68 -30.75
C THR A 202 -7.28 4.95 -30.20
N SER A 203 -8.10 5.98 -29.98
CA SER A 203 -7.68 7.18 -29.23
C SER A 203 -7.79 6.89 -27.74
N HIS A 204 -6.74 7.23 -27.00
CA HIS A 204 -6.57 7.05 -25.58
C HIS A 204 -6.31 8.40 -24.91
N LYS A 205 -6.79 8.54 -23.68
CA LYS A 205 -6.52 9.66 -22.77
C LYS A 205 -5.37 9.25 -21.87
N VAL A 206 -4.26 9.97 -21.95
CA VAL A 206 -3.04 9.74 -21.18
C VAL A 206 -2.90 10.85 -20.13
N ARG A 207 -2.64 10.46 -18.88
CA ARG A 207 -2.25 11.36 -17.79
C ARG A 207 -1.01 10.80 -17.14
N VAL A 208 -0.22 11.64 -16.49
CA VAL A 208 1.00 11.21 -15.80
C VAL A 208 1.10 11.84 -14.42
N ARG A 209 1.72 11.12 -13.49
CA ARG A 209 2.10 11.62 -12.17
C ARG A 209 3.50 11.15 -11.78
N ALA A 210 4.11 11.84 -10.84
CA ALA A 210 5.44 11.54 -10.31
C ALA A 210 5.36 10.99 -8.89
N HIS A 211 6.30 10.09 -8.56
CA HIS A 211 6.51 9.56 -7.22
C HIS A 211 7.74 10.20 -6.56
N LEU A 212 7.67 10.49 -5.26
CA LEU A 212 8.80 11.01 -4.52
C LEU A 212 9.86 9.93 -4.31
N ARG A 213 11.10 10.25 -4.68
CA ARG A 213 12.26 9.39 -4.55
C ARG A 213 12.44 8.88 -3.12
N GLY A 214 12.49 7.56 -2.97
CA GLY A 214 12.77 6.89 -1.70
C GLY A 214 11.59 6.79 -0.73
N GLU A 215 10.40 7.24 -1.13
CA GLU A 215 9.17 6.94 -0.41
C GLU A 215 8.59 5.58 -0.84
N SER A 216 7.56 5.14 -0.12
CA SER A 216 6.78 3.96 -0.53
C SER A 216 5.69 4.38 -1.51
N GLU A 217 5.51 3.60 -2.58
CA GLU A 217 4.41 3.83 -3.51
C GLU A 217 3.03 3.67 -2.85
N GLY A 218 2.95 2.91 -1.75
CA GLY A 218 1.74 2.79 -0.94
C GLY A 218 1.39 4.02 -0.14
N ASN A 219 2.28 5.01 -0.04
CA ASN A 219 2.01 6.29 0.57
C ASN A 219 1.36 7.24 -0.45
N PRO A 220 0.03 7.47 -0.40
CA PRO A 220 -0.65 8.31 -1.39
C PRO A 220 -0.15 9.76 -1.39
N ALA A 221 0.45 10.24 -0.29
CA ALA A 221 1.01 11.58 -0.20
C ALA A 221 2.33 11.76 -0.95
N ALA A 222 3.04 10.67 -1.27
CA ALA A 222 4.29 10.71 -2.01
C ALA A 222 4.07 10.87 -3.52
N TRP A 223 2.82 10.79 -3.99
CA TRP A 223 2.46 10.93 -5.40
C TRP A 223 1.95 12.33 -5.70
N SER A 224 2.43 12.90 -6.82
CA SER A 224 1.82 14.11 -7.38
C SER A 224 0.37 13.83 -7.80
N VAL A 225 -0.44 14.89 -7.86
CA VAL A 225 -1.69 14.81 -8.60
C VAL A 225 -1.41 14.49 -10.09
N LEU A 226 -2.44 14.02 -10.80
CA LEU A 226 -2.34 13.74 -12.23
C LEU A 226 -2.17 15.03 -13.04
N SER A 227 -1.37 14.94 -14.09
CA SER A 227 -1.28 15.98 -15.12
C SER A 227 -2.63 16.22 -15.80
N PRO A 228 -2.79 17.35 -16.49
CA PRO A 228 -3.79 17.47 -17.54
C PRO A 228 -3.73 16.30 -18.51
N GLU A 229 -4.87 16.00 -19.11
CA GLU A 229 -5.04 14.91 -20.07
C GLU A 229 -4.44 15.27 -21.43
N GLU A 230 -3.75 14.29 -22.03
CA GLU A 230 -3.27 14.32 -23.41
C GLU A 230 -3.97 13.23 -24.23
N ALA A 231 -4.42 13.55 -25.43
CA ALA A 231 -5.07 12.60 -26.33
C ALA A 231 -4.06 11.97 -27.29
N CYS A 232 -3.99 10.64 -27.32
CA CYS A 232 -3.00 9.90 -28.10
C CYS A 232 -3.65 8.75 -28.85
N THR A 233 -3.26 8.51 -30.09
CA THR A 233 -3.91 7.49 -30.93
C THR A 233 -2.90 6.43 -31.36
N THR A 234 -3.19 5.16 -31.07
CA THR A 234 -2.43 4.03 -31.60
C THR A 234 -2.70 3.86 -33.09
N LEU A 235 -1.73 3.34 -33.85
CA LEU A 235 -1.93 3.03 -35.27
C LEU A 235 -2.94 1.88 -35.45
N ALA A 236 -3.48 1.74 -36.66
CA ALA A 236 -4.25 0.55 -37.01
C ALA A 236 -3.35 -0.70 -36.94
N GLU A 237 -3.98 -1.86 -36.80
CA GLU A 237 -3.27 -3.12 -36.60
C GLU A 237 -2.47 -3.52 -37.84
N ASP A 238 -1.15 -3.59 -37.71
CA ASP A 238 -0.31 -4.47 -38.51
C ASP A 238 0.15 -5.60 -37.59
N LYS A 239 -0.12 -6.84 -37.98
CA LYS A 239 0.25 -8.04 -37.22
C LYS A 239 1.78 -8.18 -37.22
N GLU A 240 2.41 -7.80 -36.13
CA GLU A 240 3.80 -8.16 -35.85
C GLU A 240 3.87 -9.05 -34.61
N GLU A 241 4.49 -10.22 -34.77
CA GLU A 241 4.71 -11.22 -33.72
C GLU A 241 5.98 -10.84 -32.93
N LEU A 242 5.89 -10.85 -31.59
CA LEU A 242 7.01 -10.51 -30.70
C LEU A 242 7.78 -11.76 -30.29
N ASP A 243 9.11 -11.69 -30.39
CA ASP A 243 10.02 -12.82 -30.10
C ASP A 243 10.25 -13.08 -28.60
N THR A 244 10.60 -14.33 -28.30
CA THR A 244 10.45 -15.02 -27.01
C THR A 244 11.76 -15.14 -26.20
N LEU A 245 11.67 -15.25 -24.86
CA LEU A 245 12.81 -15.58 -23.97
C LEU A 245 12.39 -16.34 -22.70
N SER A 246 13.12 -17.43 -22.40
CA SER A 246 12.88 -18.31 -21.23
C SER A 246 13.23 -17.68 -19.86
N HIS A 247 12.53 -18.13 -18.81
CA HIS A 247 12.56 -17.58 -17.45
C HIS A 247 13.27 -18.50 -16.43
N GLY A 248 13.91 -17.89 -15.42
CA GLY A 248 14.72 -18.53 -14.36
C GLY A 248 13.97 -18.81 -13.04
N ALA A 249 14.68 -18.79 -11.89
CA ALA A 249 14.27 -19.27 -10.55
C ALA A 249 13.16 -18.48 -9.80
N SER A 250 12.34 -17.69 -10.50
CA SER A 250 11.22 -16.91 -9.97
C SER A 250 9.88 -17.44 -10.47
N HIS A 251 8.77 -17.01 -9.88
CA HIS A 251 7.43 -17.31 -10.36
C HIS A 251 6.54 -16.07 -10.34
N TRP A 252 5.47 -16.08 -11.12
CA TRP A 252 4.56 -14.94 -11.23
C TRP A 252 3.29 -15.17 -10.41
N LEU A 253 2.84 -14.11 -9.74
CA LEU A 253 1.58 -14.03 -9.03
C LEU A 253 0.64 -13.05 -9.73
N GLU A 254 -0.63 -13.45 -9.82
CA GLU A 254 -1.72 -12.55 -10.16
C GLU A 254 -2.40 -12.13 -8.86
N VAL A 255 -2.33 -10.83 -8.54
CA VAL A 255 -2.95 -10.28 -7.33
C VAL A 255 -3.81 -9.08 -7.65
N PHE A 256 -4.77 -8.83 -6.77
CA PHE A 256 -5.78 -7.80 -6.92
C PHE A 256 -5.84 -6.93 -5.67
N ARG A 257 -6.14 -5.65 -5.91
CA ARG A 257 -6.31 -4.63 -4.88
C ARG A 257 -7.57 -3.83 -5.11
N VAL A 258 -8.15 -3.37 -4.01
CA VAL A 258 -9.35 -2.55 -4.00
C VAL A 258 -8.99 -1.16 -3.50
N ALA A 259 -9.18 -0.14 -4.34
CA ALA A 259 -8.89 1.24 -3.95
C ALA A 259 -9.94 1.76 -2.97
N ASN A 260 -9.56 1.95 -1.71
CA ASN A 260 -10.42 2.52 -0.67
C ASN A 260 -10.24 4.05 -0.59
N GLY A 261 -10.97 4.79 -1.42
CA GLY A 261 -11.25 6.23 -1.21
C GLY A 261 -10.10 7.24 -1.43
N ALA A 262 -8.89 6.81 -1.78
CA ALA A 262 -7.72 7.71 -1.88
C ALA A 262 -7.32 8.18 -3.29
N GLY A 263 -8.10 7.85 -4.33
CA GLY A 263 -7.71 8.07 -5.73
C GLY A 263 -6.84 6.92 -6.26
N LEU A 264 -6.83 6.76 -7.59
CA LEU A 264 -6.12 5.69 -8.31
C LEU A 264 -4.77 6.17 -8.84
N PRO A 265 -3.88 5.24 -9.24
CA PRO A 265 -3.84 3.84 -8.81
C PRO A 265 -3.51 3.66 -7.32
N ASP A 266 -4.03 2.58 -6.76
CA ASP A 266 -3.82 2.08 -5.40
C ASP A 266 -2.65 1.09 -5.42
N PHE A 267 -1.42 1.59 -5.30
CA PHE A 267 -0.21 0.80 -5.52
C PHE A 267 -0.04 -0.35 -4.53
N LEU A 268 0.72 -1.35 -4.97
CA LEU A 268 0.88 -2.61 -4.25
C LEU A 268 1.84 -2.53 -3.06
N ASP A 269 2.79 -1.59 -3.10
CA ASP A 269 3.87 -1.52 -2.12
C ASP A 269 3.36 -1.19 -0.72
N GLN A 270 3.73 -2.00 0.27
CA GLN A 270 3.26 -1.89 1.65
C GLN A 270 1.73 -1.76 1.75
N HIS A 271 1.05 -2.56 0.93
CA HIS A 271 -0.39 -2.71 0.92
C HIS A 271 -0.75 -4.19 0.89
N ASN A 272 -1.89 -4.52 1.48
CA ASN A 272 -2.46 -5.87 1.39
C ASN A 272 -3.00 -6.08 -0.03
N ALA A 273 -2.73 -7.21 -0.64
CA ALA A 273 -3.44 -7.64 -1.84
C ALA A 273 -4.02 -9.03 -1.62
N ALA A 274 -4.72 -9.53 -2.62
CA ALA A 274 -5.25 -10.88 -2.58
C ALA A 274 -5.22 -11.53 -3.96
N ASP A 275 -5.25 -12.86 -3.99
CA ASP A 275 -5.73 -13.54 -5.19
C ASP A 275 -7.23 -13.26 -5.38
N LEU A 276 -7.81 -13.67 -6.50
CA LEU A 276 -9.20 -13.33 -6.81
C LEU A 276 -10.20 -13.86 -5.76
N VAL A 277 -9.90 -15.02 -5.15
CA VAL A 277 -10.76 -15.64 -4.12
C VAL A 277 -10.64 -14.87 -2.81
N GLY A 278 -9.42 -14.53 -2.40
CA GLY A 278 -9.14 -13.70 -1.23
C GLY A 278 -9.66 -12.28 -1.42
N LEU A 279 -9.66 -11.72 -2.63
CA LEU A 279 -10.16 -10.37 -2.90
C LEU A 279 -11.63 -10.21 -2.53
N ALA A 280 -12.41 -11.27 -2.76
CA ALA A 280 -13.83 -11.26 -2.46
C ALA A 280 -14.12 -11.11 -0.95
N SER A 281 -13.14 -11.30 -0.06
CA SER A 281 -13.23 -10.94 1.36
C SER A 281 -13.21 -9.43 1.61
N TYR A 282 -12.70 -8.61 0.68
CA TYR A 282 -12.59 -7.15 0.81
C TYR A 282 -13.80 -6.38 0.24
N LEU A 283 -14.65 -7.04 -0.55
CA LEU A 283 -15.72 -6.40 -1.33
C LEU A 283 -17.10 -6.48 -0.64
N LEU A 284 -17.13 -6.40 0.68
CA LEU A 284 -18.33 -6.72 1.48
C LEU A 284 -19.31 -5.56 1.65
N ASP A 285 -18.89 -4.33 1.35
CA ASP A 285 -19.70 -3.12 1.55
C ASP A 285 -20.63 -2.79 0.37
N GLY A 286 -20.65 -3.63 -0.67
CA GLY A 286 -21.61 -3.55 -1.77
C GLY A 286 -21.38 -2.38 -2.72
N GLU A 287 -20.53 -1.42 -2.39
CA GLU A 287 -20.29 -0.23 -3.20
C GLU A 287 -19.32 -0.52 -4.37
N PRO A 288 -19.55 0.09 -5.55
CA PRO A 288 -18.61 0.02 -6.65
C PRO A 288 -17.24 0.56 -6.24
N LYS A 289 -16.20 -0.26 -6.37
CA LYS A 289 -14.82 0.11 -6.06
C LYS A 289 -13.91 -0.19 -7.24
N PRO A 290 -12.90 0.65 -7.50
CA PRO A 290 -11.85 0.28 -8.44
C PRO A 290 -11.12 -0.97 -7.94
N ILE A 291 -10.98 -1.95 -8.83
CA ILE A 291 -10.18 -3.15 -8.62
C ILE A 291 -9.03 -3.12 -9.59
N THR A 292 -7.80 -3.14 -9.09
CA THR A 292 -6.60 -3.18 -9.90
C THR A 292 -5.98 -4.57 -9.86
N ARG A 293 -5.71 -5.14 -11.04
CA ARG A 293 -4.95 -6.37 -11.25
C ARG A 293 -3.48 -6.04 -11.45
N TYR A 294 -2.64 -6.71 -10.67
CA TYR A 294 -1.19 -6.64 -10.73
C TYR A 294 -0.61 -8.02 -11.06
N CYS A 295 0.49 -8.01 -11.80
CA CYS A 295 1.35 -9.17 -11.98
C CYS A 295 2.64 -8.93 -11.20
N VAL A 296 3.01 -9.86 -10.32
CA VAL A 296 4.19 -9.73 -9.45
C VAL A 296 5.10 -10.91 -9.67
N GLU A 297 6.34 -10.66 -10.03
CA GLU A 297 7.38 -11.69 -10.06
C GLU A 297 7.95 -11.84 -8.65
N VAL A 298 7.97 -13.06 -8.13
CA VAL A 298 8.43 -13.37 -6.77
C VAL A 298 9.55 -14.39 -6.82
N LEU A 299 10.59 -14.15 -6.01
CA LEU A 299 11.70 -15.07 -5.85
C LEU A 299 11.22 -16.38 -5.22
N SER A 300 11.53 -17.52 -5.83
CA SER A 300 11.24 -18.82 -5.25
C SER A 300 12.30 -19.15 -4.18
N VAL A 301 11.94 -19.00 -2.91
CA VAL A 301 12.80 -19.31 -1.75
C VAL A 301 12.24 -20.44 -0.90
N SER A 302 13.02 -20.94 0.05
CA SER A 302 12.57 -21.88 1.07
C SER A 302 12.77 -21.26 2.44
N LEU A 303 11.70 -20.70 3.01
CA LEU A 303 11.74 -20.01 4.30
C LEU A 303 11.29 -20.96 5.41
N PRO A 304 12.15 -21.28 6.38
CA PRO A 304 11.76 -22.07 7.54
C PRO A 304 10.89 -21.25 8.49
N HIS A 305 9.90 -21.88 9.13
CA HIS A 305 8.97 -21.25 10.08
C HIS A 305 8.08 -20.15 9.48
N ALA A 306 7.83 -20.20 8.19
CA ALA A 306 6.77 -19.40 7.60
C ALA A 306 5.42 -20.11 7.85
N THR A 307 4.63 -19.62 8.80
CA THR A 307 3.26 -20.12 9.07
C THR A 307 2.25 -19.74 7.97
N ALA A 308 2.72 -19.27 6.80
CA ALA A 308 1.91 -18.81 5.68
C ALA A 308 0.81 -19.81 5.26
N ASP A 309 1.05 -21.11 5.48
CA ASP A 309 0.12 -22.20 5.19
C ASP A 309 -0.02 -23.15 6.38
N ALA A 310 -0.65 -22.68 7.48
CA ALA A 310 -1.16 -23.46 8.61
C ALA A 310 -0.63 -24.92 8.72
N GLY A 311 0.66 -25.08 9.01
CA GLY A 311 1.33 -26.39 9.17
C GLY A 311 2.48 -26.71 8.20
N ALA A 312 2.73 -25.90 7.16
CA ALA A 312 3.92 -26.09 6.32
C ALA A 312 5.20 -25.75 7.09
N ALA A 313 6.16 -26.68 7.14
CA ALA A 313 7.45 -26.45 7.79
C ALA A 313 8.35 -25.47 7.01
N VAL A 314 8.13 -25.38 5.69
CA VAL A 314 8.85 -24.54 4.74
C VAL A 314 7.83 -23.95 3.76
N SER A 315 7.90 -22.65 3.51
CA SER A 315 7.08 -21.97 2.50
C SER A 315 7.94 -21.08 1.61
N SER A 316 7.46 -20.77 0.40
CA SER A 316 8.06 -19.78 -0.49
C SER A 316 7.75 -18.33 -0.10
N TYR A 317 6.90 -18.15 0.92
CA TYR A 317 6.42 -16.85 1.41
C TYR A 317 6.78 -16.67 2.87
N ALA A 318 6.93 -15.42 3.30
CA ALA A 318 6.99 -15.09 4.71
C ALA A 318 5.58 -15.15 5.35
N GLU A 319 5.51 -14.98 6.67
CA GLU A 319 4.24 -14.71 7.33
C GLU A 319 3.66 -13.40 6.79
N PHE A 320 2.36 -13.39 6.48
CA PHE A 320 1.70 -12.15 6.08
C PHE A 320 1.80 -11.08 7.16
N ALA A 321 2.13 -9.87 6.73
CA ALA A 321 2.13 -8.67 7.56
C ALA A 321 0.94 -7.80 7.15
N SER A 322 0.17 -7.31 8.11
CA SER A 322 -0.93 -6.38 7.82
C SER A 322 -0.33 -5.05 7.42
N CYS A 323 -0.56 -4.64 6.17
CA CYS A 323 -0.04 -3.39 5.64
C CYS A 323 -1.12 -2.32 5.48
N ASN A 324 -0.81 -1.11 5.93
CA ASN A 324 -1.68 0.05 5.82
C ASN A 324 -0.85 1.32 5.58
N VAL A 325 -1.26 2.14 4.61
CA VAL A 325 -0.67 3.48 4.30
C VAL A 325 0.86 3.46 4.15
N GLY A 326 1.43 2.45 3.50
CA GLY A 326 2.89 2.41 3.33
C GLY A 326 3.65 1.92 4.56
N GLU A 327 3.02 1.12 5.43
CA GLU A 327 3.72 0.39 6.48
C GLU A 327 3.12 -1.00 6.67
N CYS A 328 3.97 -2.00 6.86
CA CYS A 328 3.56 -3.36 7.19
C CYS A 328 3.95 -3.66 8.63
N VAL A 329 2.98 -4.13 9.41
CA VAL A 329 3.18 -4.58 10.79
C VAL A 329 2.80 -6.06 10.91
N CYS A 330 3.11 -6.67 12.05
CA CYS A 330 2.67 -8.03 12.34
C CYS A 330 1.15 -8.16 12.09
N MET A 331 0.74 -9.30 11.52
CA MET A 331 -0.67 -9.57 11.21
C MET A 331 -1.57 -9.23 12.39
N HIS A 332 -2.52 -8.33 12.14
CA HIS A 332 -3.47 -7.89 13.13
C HIS A 332 -4.37 -9.03 13.59
N GLN A 333 -4.90 -8.91 14.79
CA GLN A 333 -5.79 -9.89 15.41
C GLN A 333 -7.00 -10.21 14.51
N ASN A 334 -7.59 -9.20 13.89
CA ASN A 334 -8.71 -9.38 12.96
C ASN A 334 -8.28 -10.17 11.73
N ASP A 335 -7.11 -9.87 11.17
CA ASP A 335 -6.58 -10.57 10.00
C ASP A 335 -6.21 -12.02 10.35
N ARG A 336 -5.67 -12.29 11.56
CA ARG A 336 -5.42 -13.65 12.08
C ARG A 336 -6.73 -14.41 12.28
N ALA A 337 -7.75 -13.73 12.79
CA ALA A 337 -9.07 -14.31 12.99
C ALA A 337 -9.70 -14.73 11.64
N ILE A 338 -9.59 -13.85 10.64
CA ILE A 338 -10.05 -14.07 9.26
C ILE A 338 -9.25 -15.19 8.58
N ALA A 339 -7.93 -15.21 8.78
CA ALA A 339 -7.04 -16.27 8.33
C ALA A 339 -7.25 -17.61 9.06
N ARG A 340 -8.16 -17.65 10.04
CA ARG A 340 -8.49 -18.84 10.84
C ARG A 340 -7.30 -19.44 11.58
N GLN A 341 -6.38 -18.61 12.08
CA GLN A 341 -5.29 -19.10 12.91
C GLN A 341 -5.83 -19.74 14.20
N PRO A 342 -5.12 -20.72 14.80
CA PRO A 342 -5.56 -21.36 16.04
C PRO A 342 -5.84 -20.34 17.14
N ARG A 343 -6.92 -20.55 17.91
CA ARG A 343 -7.33 -19.66 19.00
C ARG A 343 -6.16 -19.39 19.95
N GLU A 344 -5.46 -20.42 20.37
CA GLU A 344 -4.36 -20.35 21.33
C GLU A 344 -3.20 -19.51 20.79
N GLU A 345 -2.95 -19.55 19.47
CA GLU A 345 -1.93 -18.74 18.81
C GLU A 345 -2.33 -17.26 18.80
N ILE A 346 -3.58 -16.95 18.45
CA ILE A 346 -4.09 -15.57 18.50
C ILE A 346 -4.03 -15.03 19.93
N MET A 347 -4.54 -15.81 20.90
CA MET A 347 -4.58 -15.39 22.31
C MET A 347 -3.18 -15.21 22.94
N SER A 348 -2.17 -15.94 22.45
CA SER A 348 -0.79 -15.85 22.97
C SER A 348 0.06 -14.79 22.24
N SER A 349 -0.22 -14.53 20.96
CA SER A 349 0.53 -13.56 20.16
C SER A 349 -0.06 -12.16 20.18
N CYS A 350 -1.36 -12.02 20.45
CA CYS A 350 -2.06 -10.74 20.51
C CYS A 350 -2.37 -10.35 21.97
N HIS A 351 -2.49 -9.06 22.25
CA HIS A 351 -2.74 -8.55 23.60
C HIS A 351 -4.22 -8.68 23.99
N PHE A 352 -4.50 -9.32 25.14
CA PHE A 352 -5.87 -9.51 25.68
C PHE A 352 -5.99 -9.14 27.16
N PRO A 353 -7.02 -8.37 27.58
CA PRO A 353 -7.82 -7.49 26.72
C PRO A 353 -6.89 -6.47 26.07
N ALA A 354 -7.36 -5.78 25.02
CA ALA A 354 -6.60 -4.70 24.43
C ALA A 354 -6.47 -3.55 25.45
N ALA A 355 -5.47 -3.63 26.33
CA ALA A 355 -5.32 -2.73 27.47
C ALA A 355 -4.89 -1.32 27.05
N ASP A 356 -4.42 -1.17 25.81
CA ASP A 356 -3.97 0.09 25.20
C ASP A 356 -4.56 0.21 23.78
N ASP A 357 -4.73 1.44 23.29
CA ASP A 357 -5.35 1.84 22.00
C ASP A 357 -4.76 1.21 20.72
N LEU A 358 -3.76 0.34 20.87
CA LEU A 358 -3.15 -0.47 19.82
C LEU A 358 -3.98 -1.74 19.51
N GLN A 359 -5.31 -1.68 19.69
CA GLN A 359 -6.19 -2.78 20.10
C GLN A 359 -6.28 -4.02 19.20
N ASN A 360 -5.59 -4.06 18.06
CA ASN A 360 -5.55 -5.22 17.17
C ASN A 360 -4.13 -5.65 16.76
N THR A 361 -3.09 -5.08 17.36
CA THR A 361 -1.70 -5.39 16.96
C THR A 361 -1.22 -6.66 17.68
N CYS A 362 -0.81 -7.67 16.91
CA CYS A 362 -0.19 -8.86 17.47
C CYS A 362 1.34 -8.74 17.44
N ARG A 363 2.03 -9.57 18.22
CA ARG A 363 3.50 -9.66 18.21
C ARG A 363 3.93 -10.79 17.29
N CYS A 364 4.82 -10.50 16.36
CA CYS A 364 5.56 -11.54 15.63
C CYS A 364 6.86 -11.83 16.37
N SER A 365 7.42 -13.03 16.13
CA SER A 365 8.81 -13.27 16.52
C SER A 365 9.73 -12.32 15.73
N ALA A 366 10.87 -11.96 16.29
CA ALA A 366 11.84 -11.09 15.61
C ALA A 366 12.22 -11.63 14.23
N LYS A 367 12.36 -12.96 14.11
CA LYS A 367 12.65 -13.66 12.86
C LYS A 367 11.51 -13.55 11.83
N SER A 368 10.26 -13.78 12.26
CA SER A 368 9.09 -13.59 11.38
C SER A 368 9.02 -12.14 10.89
N GLY A 369 9.15 -11.17 11.80
CA GLY A 369 9.15 -9.75 11.43
C GLY A 369 10.27 -9.37 10.47
N GLU A 370 11.46 -9.97 10.58
CA GLU A 370 12.55 -9.77 9.62
C GLU A 370 12.23 -10.36 8.25
N LEU A 371 11.73 -11.60 8.19
CA LEU A 371 11.34 -12.25 6.94
C LEU A 371 10.21 -11.48 6.24
N SER A 372 9.17 -11.07 6.96
CA SER A 372 8.04 -10.31 6.41
C SER A 372 8.40 -8.88 5.98
N ARG A 373 9.56 -8.34 6.40
CA ARG A 373 10.10 -7.09 5.86
C ARG A 373 10.84 -7.29 4.54
N GLN A 374 11.31 -8.50 4.25
CA GLN A 374 12.15 -8.77 3.09
C GLN A 374 11.44 -9.57 2.00
N TYR A 375 10.51 -10.45 2.34
CA TYR A 375 9.85 -11.36 1.41
C TYR A 375 8.35 -11.10 1.34
N VAL A 376 7.73 -11.45 0.21
CA VAL A 376 6.27 -11.43 0.08
C VAL A 376 5.67 -12.33 1.16
N GLY A 377 4.82 -11.75 1.99
CA GLY A 377 4.09 -12.49 3.00
C GLY A 377 2.81 -13.06 2.41
N ARG A 378 2.39 -14.22 2.89
CA ARG A 378 1.13 -14.86 2.47
C ARG A 378 0.36 -15.36 3.68
N THR A 379 -0.96 -15.26 3.62
CA THR A 379 -1.84 -16.00 4.53
C THR A 379 -3.02 -16.58 3.78
N ARG A 380 -3.48 -17.73 4.25
CA ARG A 380 -4.65 -18.42 3.73
C ARG A 380 -5.93 -17.72 4.20
N ILE A 381 -6.91 -17.62 3.30
CA ILE A 381 -8.26 -17.13 3.57
C ILE A 381 -9.23 -18.22 3.17
N GLN A 382 -9.96 -18.76 4.15
CA GLN A 382 -10.84 -19.89 3.92
C GLN A 382 -12.31 -19.50 4.09
N PHE A 383 -13.12 -19.93 3.12
CA PHE A 383 -14.55 -19.66 3.08
C PHE A 383 -15.38 -20.85 3.62
N PRO A 384 -16.64 -20.64 4.04
CA PRO A 384 -17.29 -19.35 4.26
C PRO A 384 -16.56 -18.56 5.34
N MET A 385 -16.38 -17.26 5.13
CA MET A 385 -15.69 -16.42 6.11
C MET A 385 -16.73 -15.92 7.11
N CYS A 386 -16.57 -16.31 8.37
CA CYS A 386 -17.44 -15.89 9.45
C CYS A 386 -16.71 -14.90 10.34
N PHE A 387 -17.27 -13.70 10.45
CA PHE A 387 -16.80 -12.67 11.35
C PHE A 387 -17.72 -12.63 12.54
N ALA A 388 -17.12 -12.65 13.73
CA ALA A 388 -17.83 -12.21 14.91
C ALA A 388 -17.93 -10.68 14.83
N THR A 389 -19.11 -10.07 14.86
CA THR A 389 -19.24 -8.60 14.78
C THR A 389 -18.64 -7.90 16.02
N ASN A 390 -18.39 -8.67 17.08
CA ASN A 390 -17.57 -8.24 18.21
C ASN A 390 -16.06 -8.12 17.90
N LEU A 391 -15.57 -8.54 16.72
CA LEU A 391 -14.19 -8.28 16.25
C LEU A 391 -13.87 -6.78 16.19
N LEU A 392 -14.90 -5.93 16.15
CA LEU A 392 -14.78 -4.47 16.19
C LEU A 392 -14.95 -3.90 17.60
N LYS A 393 -15.15 -4.73 18.64
CA LYS A 393 -15.39 -4.29 20.02
C LYS A 393 -14.13 -4.48 20.88
N GLU A 394 -13.93 -3.59 21.86
CA GLU A 394 -12.76 -3.55 22.76
C GLU A 394 -12.53 -4.86 23.54
N ASN A 395 -13.62 -5.60 23.84
CA ASN A 395 -13.59 -6.89 24.53
C ASN A 395 -13.78 -8.04 23.55
N PHE A 396 -12.85 -8.16 22.59
CA PHE A 396 -12.85 -9.28 21.67
C PHE A 396 -12.65 -10.61 22.41
N THR A 397 -13.53 -11.56 22.16
CA THR A 397 -13.35 -12.96 22.58
C THR A 397 -13.70 -13.88 21.43
N LEU A 398 -12.78 -14.79 21.10
CA LEU A 398 -13.07 -15.88 20.17
C LEU A 398 -14.02 -16.89 20.84
N PRO A 399 -15.00 -17.47 20.11
CA PRO A 399 -15.76 -18.63 20.56
C PRO A 399 -14.88 -19.79 21.00
N ARG A 400 -15.39 -20.65 21.88
CA ARG A 400 -14.66 -21.87 22.27
C ARG A 400 -14.51 -22.82 21.08
N GLU A 401 -15.46 -22.78 20.16
CA GLU A 401 -15.57 -23.58 18.96
C GLU A 401 -14.70 -23.03 17.81
N TYR A 402 -13.91 -21.97 18.04
CA TYR A 402 -13.05 -21.37 17.04
C TYR A 402 -11.67 -22.07 16.94
N PRO A 403 -11.14 -22.28 15.71
CA PRO A 403 -11.81 -22.07 14.44
C PRO A 403 -12.88 -23.15 14.21
N ALA A 404 -14.05 -22.75 13.71
CA ALA A 404 -15.13 -23.70 13.42
C ALA A 404 -14.66 -24.76 12.41
N LEU A 405 -15.20 -25.98 12.51
CA LEU A 405 -14.89 -27.09 11.61
C LEU A 405 -14.95 -26.63 10.15
N ILE A 406 -13.85 -26.87 9.45
CA ILE A 406 -13.64 -26.47 8.09
C ILE A 406 -14.22 -27.53 7.16
N ASP A 407 -15.04 -27.11 6.19
CA ASP A 407 -15.30 -27.93 5.03
C ASP A 407 -14.02 -27.96 4.17
N PRO A 408 -13.33 -29.11 4.04
CA PRO A 408 -12.11 -29.21 3.23
C PRO A 408 -12.37 -28.94 1.75
N ALA A 409 -13.62 -29.03 1.28
CA ALA A 409 -14.00 -28.71 -0.10
C ALA A 409 -14.25 -27.21 -0.33
N ALA A 410 -14.25 -26.39 0.72
CA ALA A 410 -14.54 -24.98 0.57
C ALA A 410 -13.42 -24.22 -0.16
N PRO A 411 -13.76 -23.18 -0.96
CA PRO A 411 -12.77 -22.37 -1.65
C PRO A 411 -11.77 -21.74 -0.68
N VAL A 412 -10.52 -21.69 -1.13
CA VAL A 412 -9.40 -21.09 -0.43
C VAL A 412 -8.82 -19.99 -1.29
N GLY A 413 -8.76 -18.78 -0.75
CA GLY A 413 -8.00 -17.68 -1.31
C GLY A 413 -6.78 -17.36 -0.44
N HIS A 414 -6.06 -16.34 -0.85
CA HIS A 414 -4.88 -15.87 -0.14
C HIS A 414 -4.85 -14.36 -0.09
N TRP A 415 -4.38 -13.83 1.03
CA TRP A 415 -3.89 -12.47 1.12
C TRP A 415 -2.38 -12.45 1.04
N PHE A 416 -1.87 -11.35 0.50
CA PHE A 416 -0.46 -11.12 0.28
C PHE A 416 -0.04 -9.76 0.84
N SER A 417 1.17 -9.70 1.39
CA SER A 417 1.79 -8.46 1.85
C SER A 417 3.10 -8.24 1.10
N PHE A 418 3.29 -7.05 0.52
CA PHE A 418 4.43 -6.72 -0.33
C PHE A 418 5.31 -5.67 0.34
N PRO A 419 6.39 -6.06 1.04
CA PRO A 419 7.20 -5.10 1.78
C PRO A 419 8.18 -4.35 0.87
N SER A 420 8.25 -3.02 0.97
CA SER A 420 9.14 -2.18 0.14
C SER A 420 10.62 -2.56 0.22
N PRO A 421 11.20 -2.91 1.39
CA PRO A 421 12.62 -3.31 1.45
C PRO A 421 12.95 -4.56 0.61
N GLY A 422 11.96 -5.41 0.33
CA GLY A 422 12.09 -6.56 -0.55
C GLY A 422 11.95 -6.24 -2.04
N ARG A 423 11.48 -5.04 -2.39
CA ARG A 423 11.13 -4.70 -3.77
C ARG A 423 12.37 -4.50 -4.64
N CYS A 424 12.36 -5.13 -5.81
CA CYS A 424 13.34 -4.89 -6.85
C CYS A 424 13.01 -3.60 -7.60
N SER A 425 14.05 -2.87 -8.02
CA SER A 425 13.89 -1.80 -9.00
C SER A 425 13.21 -2.35 -10.26
N LEU A 426 12.25 -1.62 -10.80
CA LEU A 426 11.59 -1.94 -12.07
C LEU A 426 12.60 -2.41 -13.15
N GLY A 427 12.31 -3.57 -13.77
CA GLY A 427 13.16 -4.25 -14.73
C GLY A 427 14.25 -5.15 -14.13
N THR A 428 14.47 -5.12 -12.82
CA THR A 428 15.44 -5.99 -12.13
C THR A 428 14.76 -7.25 -11.61
N ARG A 429 15.14 -8.40 -12.15
CA ARG A 429 14.59 -9.70 -11.72
C ARG A 429 14.82 -9.98 -10.22
N PRO A 430 13.85 -10.59 -9.53
CA PRO A 430 14.02 -11.08 -8.16
C PRO A 430 15.23 -12.02 -8.00
N GLY A 431 15.94 -11.90 -6.88
CA GLY A 431 17.18 -12.65 -6.59
C GLY A 431 18.46 -11.99 -7.11
N ASN A 432 18.35 -10.95 -7.94
CA ASN A 432 19.49 -10.09 -8.26
C ASN A 432 19.72 -9.12 -7.09
N GLY A 433 20.79 -9.34 -6.32
CA GLY A 433 21.07 -8.57 -5.11
C GLY A 433 20.21 -9.01 -3.92
N ALA A 434 19.75 -8.06 -3.11
CA ALA A 434 18.95 -8.35 -1.91
C ALA A 434 17.43 -8.39 -2.17
N CYS A 435 16.96 -7.95 -3.33
CA CYS A 435 15.53 -7.85 -3.60
C CYS A 435 14.89 -9.21 -3.93
N THR A 436 13.61 -9.36 -3.61
CA THR A 436 12.89 -10.64 -3.57
C THR A 436 11.58 -10.64 -4.38
N TRP A 437 11.11 -9.48 -4.83
CA TRP A 437 9.92 -9.38 -5.68
C TRP A 437 9.95 -8.14 -6.57
N GLN A 438 9.30 -8.21 -7.73
CA GLN A 438 9.19 -7.08 -8.66
C GLN A 438 7.77 -6.99 -9.23
N LEU A 439 7.24 -5.78 -9.34
CA LEU A 439 5.99 -5.52 -10.06
C LEU A 439 6.23 -5.53 -11.58
N ALA A 440 5.30 -6.10 -12.33
CA ALA A 440 5.21 -5.83 -13.77
C ALA A 440 4.90 -4.33 -13.98
N PRO A 441 5.48 -3.68 -15.00
CA PRO A 441 5.23 -2.27 -15.25
C PRO A 441 3.77 -1.96 -15.60
N LEU A 442 2.99 -2.95 -16.05
CA LEU A 442 1.58 -2.78 -16.37
C LEU A 442 0.67 -3.30 -15.26
N SER A 443 -0.33 -2.51 -14.94
CA SER A 443 -1.48 -2.91 -14.14
C SER A 443 -2.78 -2.45 -14.80
N HIS A 444 -3.88 -3.15 -14.50
CA HIS A 444 -5.16 -2.92 -15.15
C HIS A 444 -6.23 -2.70 -14.10
N THR A 445 -6.98 -1.61 -14.22
CA THR A 445 -8.04 -1.26 -13.28
C THR A 445 -9.39 -1.36 -13.95
N VAL A 446 -10.31 -2.08 -13.30
CA VAL A 446 -11.73 -2.12 -13.65
C VAL A 446 -12.55 -1.57 -12.48
N MET A 447 -13.69 -0.96 -12.76
CA MET A 447 -14.65 -0.66 -11.70
C MET A 447 -15.44 -1.92 -11.39
N SER A 448 -15.49 -2.33 -10.11
CA SER A 448 -16.43 -3.37 -9.71
C SER A 448 -17.86 -2.88 -10.00
N ALA A 449 -18.71 -3.79 -10.48
CA ALA A 449 -20.14 -3.52 -10.45
C ALA A 449 -20.58 -3.44 -8.99
N LYS A 450 -21.69 -2.74 -8.72
CA LYS A 450 -22.34 -2.80 -7.42
C LYS A 450 -22.61 -4.27 -7.11
N THR A 451 -21.86 -4.86 -6.18
CA THR A 451 -22.04 -6.26 -5.83
C THR A 451 -23.34 -6.35 -5.04
N SER A 452 -24.21 -7.28 -5.39
CA SER A 452 -25.41 -7.59 -4.59
C SER A 452 -25.09 -8.25 -3.25
N ALA A 453 -23.82 -8.25 -2.84
CA ALA A 453 -23.39 -8.69 -1.53
C ALA A 453 -24.20 -7.92 -0.49
N HIS A 454 -25.13 -8.63 0.14
CA HIS A 454 -25.87 -8.10 1.26
C HIS A 454 -24.84 -7.76 2.33
N ILE A 455 -24.71 -6.46 2.66
CA ILE A 455 -23.94 -6.04 3.83
C ILE A 455 -24.51 -6.85 4.98
N PRO A 456 -23.72 -7.75 5.58
CA PRO A 456 -24.28 -8.60 6.60
C PRO A 456 -24.81 -7.75 7.73
N ASP A 457 -25.92 -8.18 8.32
CA ASP A 457 -26.51 -7.50 9.45
C ASP A 457 -25.52 -7.45 10.62
N MET A 458 -24.83 -6.31 10.75
CA MET A 458 -23.81 -6.04 11.76
C MET A 458 -24.38 -6.08 13.19
N SER A 459 -25.71 -6.14 13.36
CA SER A 459 -26.36 -6.35 14.66
C SER A 459 -26.25 -7.79 15.17
N LYS A 460 -26.00 -8.77 14.28
CA LYS A 460 -25.83 -10.17 14.67
C LYS A 460 -24.45 -10.38 15.25
N GLU A 461 -24.33 -11.20 16.29
CA GLU A 461 -23.04 -11.53 16.92
C GLU A 461 -22.07 -12.20 15.94
N TYR A 462 -22.59 -12.96 14.97
CA TYR A 462 -21.83 -13.59 13.90
C TYR A 462 -22.46 -13.30 12.54
N THR A 463 -21.60 -13.01 11.59
CA THR A 463 -21.92 -12.78 10.20
C THR A 463 -21.06 -13.73 9.38
N CYS A 464 -21.66 -14.58 8.56
CA CYS A 464 -20.95 -15.44 7.63
C CYS A 464 -21.21 -14.99 6.21
N LEU A 465 -20.16 -14.93 5.40
CA LEU A 465 -20.30 -14.75 3.97
C LEU A 465 -20.72 -16.06 3.33
N ASP A 466 -21.87 -16.01 2.66
CA ASP A 466 -22.38 -17.11 1.86
C ASP A 466 -21.40 -17.44 0.70
N THR A 467 -21.05 -18.72 0.56
CA THR A 467 -20.13 -19.19 -0.48
C THR A 467 -20.69 -18.93 -1.88
N GLY A 468 -22.00 -18.97 -2.08
CA GLY A 468 -22.63 -18.66 -3.37
C GLY A 468 -22.43 -17.20 -3.79
N ASN A 469 -22.67 -16.27 -2.87
CA ASN A 469 -22.42 -14.84 -3.10
C ASN A 469 -20.94 -14.54 -3.42
N LEU A 470 -20.02 -15.25 -2.75
CA LEU A 470 -18.60 -15.16 -3.02
C LEU A 470 -18.25 -15.58 -4.45
N LEU A 471 -18.70 -16.78 -4.85
CA LEU A 471 -18.44 -17.32 -6.19
C LEU A 471 -19.04 -16.42 -7.29
N SER A 472 -20.21 -15.85 -7.04
CA SER A 472 -20.84 -14.87 -7.95
C SER A 472 -20.02 -13.58 -8.07
N THR A 473 -19.47 -13.09 -6.97
CA THR A 473 -18.59 -11.91 -6.94
C THR A 473 -17.29 -12.17 -7.72
N ILE A 474 -16.65 -13.32 -7.46
CA ILE A 474 -15.45 -13.78 -8.17
C ILE A 474 -15.70 -13.84 -9.68
N GLU A 475 -16.81 -14.45 -10.11
CA GLU A 475 -17.15 -14.57 -11.53
C GLU A 475 -17.43 -13.21 -12.18
N THR A 476 -18.06 -12.29 -11.46
CA THR A 476 -18.31 -10.92 -11.94
C THR A 476 -16.99 -10.19 -12.21
N ILE A 477 -16.02 -10.31 -11.31
CA ILE A 477 -14.71 -9.67 -11.44
C ILE A 477 -13.90 -10.34 -12.57
N ARG A 478 -13.90 -11.68 -12.61
CA ARG A 478 -13.26 -12.46 -13.69
C ARG A 478 -13.78 -12.01 -15.06
N LYS A 479 -15.10 -11.91 -15.23
CA LYS A 479 -15.75 -11.46 -16.47
C LYS A 479 -15.44 -9.99 -16.80
N ALA A 480 -15.18 -9.14 -15.80
CA ALA A 480 -14.77 -7.76 -16.05
C ALA A 480 -13.36 -7.70 -16.64
N PHE A 481 -12.41 -8.45 -16.07
CA PHE A 481 -11.04 -8.52 -16.57
C PHE A 481 -10.90 -9.30 -17.87
N SER A 482 -11.72 -10.34 -18.09
CA SER A 482 -11.65 -11.14 -19.33
C SER A 482 -11.99 -10.33 -20.58
N ARG A 483 -12.71 -9.21 -20.45
CA ARG A 483 -13.03 -8.30 -21.57
C ARG A 483 -11.85 -7.43 -22.02
N LEU A 484 -10.77 -7.43 -21.24
CA LEU A 484 -9.55 -6.69 -21.55
C LEU A 484 -8.54 -7.55 -22.31
N ASP A 485 -8.85 -8.83 -22.57
CA ASP A 485 -7.99 -9.79 -23.27
C ASP A 485 -6.56 -9.85 -22.68
N LEU A 486 -6.47 -9.76 -21.35
CA LEU A 486 -5.19 -9.71 -20.65
C LEU A 486 -4.50 -11.06 -20.71
N PRO A 487 -3.18 -11.09 -20.98
CA PRO A 487 -2.46 -12.33 -20.94
C PRO A 487 -2.24 -12.77 -19.47
N PRO A 488 -2.01 -14.08 -19.22
CA PRO A 488 -1.63 -14.57 -17.90
C PRO A 488 -0.37 -13.88 -17.39
N CYS A 489 -0.24 -13.65 -16.08
CA CYS A 489 0.99 -13.09 -15.52
C CYS A 489 2.19 -13.98 -15.83
N GLY A 490 3.30 -13.38 -16.25
CA GLY A 490 4.51 -14.10 -16.63
C GLY A 490 4.50 -14.78 -17.99
N SER A 491 3.40 -14.67 -18.73
CA SER A 491 3.40 -15.05 -20.15
C SER A 491 4.35 -14.16 -20.94
N GLU A 492 4.91 -14.70 -22.03
CA GLU A 492 5.86 -13.98 -22.90
C GLU A 492 5.21 -12.75 -23.57
N ALA A 493 3.88 -12.76 -23.73
CA ALA A 493 3.10 -11.61 -24.18
C ALA A 493 3.01 -10.47 -23.15
N SER A 494 3.41 -10.71 -21.90
CA SER A 494 3.56 -9.65 -20.91
C SER A 494 4.85 -8.88 -21.23
N PRO A 495 4.77 -7.59 -21.60
CA PRO A 495 5.93 -6.83 -22.04
C PRO A 495 6.93 -6.71 -20.89
N SER A 496 7.99 -7.54 -20.96
CA SER A 496 9.10 -7.43 -20.03
C SER A 496 9.90 -6.17 -20.39
N LEU A 497 10.25 -5.38 -19.37
CA LEU A 497 11.17 -4.24 -19.48
C LEU A 497 12.60 -4.73 -19.75
N GLN A 498 12.84 -5.43 -20.85
CA GLN A 498 14.21 -5.64 -21.30
C GLN A 498 14.67 -4.41 -22.08
N SER A 499 15.79 -3.87 -21.60
CA SER A 499 16.51 -2.77 -22.21
C SER A 499 16.80 -3.12 -23.67
N ARG A 500 16.17 -2.41 -24.61
CA ARG A 500 16.85 -2.10 -25.88
C ARG A 500 17.99 -1.12 -25.55
N SER A 501 19.05 -1.62 -24.91
CA SER A 501 20.35 -0.98 -24.99
C SER A 501 20.92 -1.30 -26.37
N ALA A 502 21.42 -0.27 -27.05
CA ALA A 502 21.94 -0.26 -28.43
C ALA A 502 20.91 -0.12 -29.56
N MET A 503 20.24 1.04 -29.65
CA MET A 503 20.34 1.78 -30.93
C MET A 503 21.49 2.77 -30.76
N SER A 504 22.69 2.32 -31.14
CA SER A 504 23.79 3.23 -31.41
C SER A 504 23.36 4.09 -32.61
N LEU A 505 23.15 5.39 -32.38
CA LEU A 505 23.15 6.35 -33.47
C LEU A 505 24.53 6.24 -34.12
N VAL A 506 24.63 5.56 -35.25
CA VAL A 506 25.77 5.70 -36.15
C VAL A 506 25.42 6.87 -37.06
N VAL A 507 25.98 8.02 -36.67
CA VAL A 507 26.18 9.32 -37.36
C VAL A 507 25.11 9.75 -38.35
#